data_AF-A0A8T6C7L7-F1
#
_entry.id   AF-A0A8T6C7L7-F1
#
_cell.length_a   1.000
_cell.length_b   1.000
_cell.length_c   1.000
_cell.angle_alpha   90.00
_cell.angle_beta   90.00
_cell.angle_gamma   90.00
#
_symmetry.space_group_name_H-M   'P 1'
#
loop_
_entity.id
_entity.type
_entity.pdbx_description
1 polymer ?
#
loop_
_entity_poly.entity_id
_entity_poly.type
_entity_poly.pdbx_seq_one_letter_code
_entity_poly.pdbx_strand_id
1 'polypeptide(L)'
;MTVAAVADPRPPHKEVGLQAFVEARYEYHWAPLLGCLVGQLEHIGAAQPSHVIGAVTGISYQPPQDAELPALLEDGLAALGVGSRIVNQSFPNRLQRFRWRRRVRSELRADRPVTAYGVGVSAFGPTWGLIVGCDDGRRAWRRDGPMTEQVSPWLQEAEFNAAPVLIAIAAREVGPTARERIEQIAAQAFDHSLDRAERDLVERLELLNSDIEIEPQRYSHEVQALAANWGEAATFWREFPHEDFGPIAQLIAVALSRYSTLFPYPMGGQPNNPGVRSAAVHILHEAAEILAAGH
;
A
#
# COMPACT_ATOMS: atom_id res chain seq x y z
N MET A 1 49.52 -11.45 13.19
CA MET A 1 48.81 -10.43 13.98
C MET A 1 47.60 -10.01 13.16
N THR A 2 46.41 -10.43 13.56
CA THR A 2 45.17 -10.12 12.85
C THR A 2 44.24 -9.48 13.86
N VAL A 3 43.94 -8.20 13.66
CA VAL A 3 43.04 -7.42 14.52
C VAL A 3 41.62 -7.85 14.19
N ALA A 4 40.92 -8.41 15.18
CA ALA A 4 39.48 -8.65 15.09
C ALA A 4 38.76 -7.29 15.12
N ALA A 5 37.99 -7.01 14.06
CA ALA A 5 37.05 -5.89 14.06
C ALA A 5 35.96 -6.17 15.11
N VAL A 6 35.89 -5.30 16.11
CA VAL A 6 34.83 -5.27 17.11
C VAL A 6 33.53 -4.89 16.41
N ALA A 7 32.57 -5.81 16.36
CA ALA A 7 31.22 -5.54 15.88
C ALA A 7 30.51 -4.58 16.87
N ASP A 8 30.03 -3.44 16.35
CA ASP A 8 29.22 -2.46 17.08
C ASP A 8 27.89 -3.12 17.53
N PRO A 9 27.52 -3.10 18.83
CA PRO A 9 26.38 -3.85 19.37
C PRO A 9 25.03 -3.12 19.23
N ARG A 10 24.86 -2.24 18.24
CA ARG A 10 23.56 -1.57 18.03
C ARG A 10 22.58 -2.50 17.31
N PRO A 11 21.32 -2.64 17.78
CA PRO A 11 20.41 -3.63 17.21
C PRO A 11 19.83 -3.16 15.87
N PRO A 12 19.48 -4.08 14.95
CA PRO A 12 19.07 -3.81 13.57
C PRO A 12 17.61 -3.34 13.45
N HIS A 13 17.16 -2.45 14.34
CA HIS A 13 15.73 -2.09 14.45
C HIS A 13 15.16 -1.37 13.21
N LYS A 14 16.00 -0.71 12.39
CA LYS A 14 15.56 -0.08 11.13
C LYS A 14 15.40 -1.08 9.98
N GLU A 15 16.27 -2.08 9.89
CA GLU A 15 16.24 -3.07 8.80
C GLU A 15 15.01 -3.98 8.90
N VAL A 16 14.60 -4.34 10.12
CA VAL A 16 13.43 -5.19 10.36
C VAL A 16 12.11 -4.49 9.99
N GLY A 17 12.00 -3.16 10.16
CA GLY A 17 10.82 -2.39 9.75
C GLY A 17 10.72 -2.21 8.23
N LEU A 18 11.86 -2.06 7.56
CA LEU A 18 11.93 -2.05 6.09
C LEU A 18 11.54 -3.44 5.53
N GLN A 19 12.06 -4.51 6.13
CA GLN A 19 11.77 -5.88 5.70
C GLN A 19 10.29 -6.24 5.85
N ALA A 20 9.66 -5.87 6.97
CA ALA A 20 8.23 -6.09 7.22
C ALA A 20 7.33 -5.39 6.18
N PHE A 21 7.72 -4.19 5.78
CA PHE A 21 7.05 -3.42 4.74
C PHE A 21 7.29 -3.99 3.34
N VAL A 22 8.50 -4.50 3.08
CA VAL A 22 8.83 -5.27 1.88
C VAL A 22 8.08 -6.61 1.83
N GLU A 23 7.81 -7.25 2.97
CA GLU A 23 6.96 -8.45 3.06
C GLU A 23 5.49 -8.12 2.72
N ALA A 24 4.99 -6.95 3.16
CA ALA A 24 3.70 -6.39 2.71
C ALA A 24 3.60 -6.19 1.21
N ARG A 25 4.71 -5.87 0.54
CA ARG A 25 4.78 -5.80 -0.93
C ARG A 25 4.56 -7.16 -1.59
N TYR A 26 5.01 -8.25 -0.97
CA TYR A 26 4.85 -9.59 -1.56
C TYR A 26 3.40 -10.06 -1.51
N GLU A 27 2.60 -9.54 -0.59
CA GLU A 27 1.15 -9.59 -0.71
C GLU A 27 0.61 -8.41 -1.51
N TYR A 28 0.62 -8.59 -2.83
CA TYR A 28 -0.41 -8.11 -3.76
C TYR A 28 -1.01 -6.73 -3.44
N HIS A 29 -0.60 -5.69 -4.17
CA HIS A 29 -1.24 -4.36 -4.34
C HIS A 29 -1.65 -3.58 -3.06
N TRP A 30 -1.56 -2.25 -3.05
CA TRP A 30 -2.00 -1.44 -1.89
C TRP A 30 -3.51 -1.37 -1.69
N ALA A 31 -4.32 -2.00 -2.55
CA ALA A 31 -5.79 -1.91 -2.48
C ALA A 31 -6.40 -2.37 -1.14
N PRO A 32 -5.91 -3.42 -0.45
CA PRO A 32 -6.38 -3.83 0.87
C PRO A 32 -6.05 -2.79 1.94
N LEU A 33 -4.86 -2.17 1.88
CA LEU A 33 -4.53 -1.03 2.73
C LEU A 33 -5.50 0.13 2.47
N LEU A 34 -5.71 0.50 1.21
CA LEU A 34 -6.62 1.58 0.85
C LEU A 34 -8.05 1.30 1.31
N GLY A 35 -8.56 0.08 1.12
CA GLY A 35 -9.87 -0.34 1.62
C GLY A 35 -9.97 -0.30 3.15
N CYS A 36 -8.90 -0.69 3.85
CA CYS A 36 -8.84 -0.54 5.31
C CYS A 36 -8.87 0.92 5.74
N LEU A 37 -8.14 1.81 5.05
CA LEU A 37 -8.14 3.24 5.34
C LEU A 37 -9.52 3.86 5.08
N VAL A 38 -10.19 3.52 3.98
CA VAL A 38 -11.58 3.95 3.69
C VAL A 38 -12.49 3.58 4.87
N GLY A 39 -12.50 2.29 5.26
CA GLY A 39 -13.32 1.82 6.37
C GLY A 39 -12.92 2.43 7.72
N GLN A 40 -11.62 2.65 7.94
CA GLN A 40 -11.10 3.26 9.16
C GLN A 40 -11.58 4.70 9.30
N LEU A 41 -11.50 5.47 8.21
CA LEU A 41 -11.93 6.86 8.15
C LEU A 41 -13.45 7.01 8.30
N GLU A 42 -14.22 6.11 7.70
CA GLU A 42 -15.67 6.06 7.88
C GLU A 42 -16.06 5.86 9.35
N HIS A 43 -15.41 4.91 10.04
CA HIS A 43 -15.68 4.61 11.45
C HIS A 43 -15.38 5.78 12.39
N ILE A 44 -14.41 6.63 12.07
CA ILE A 44 -14.06 7.81 12.89
C ILE A 44 -14.78 9.08 12.46
N GLY A 45 -15.75 8.99 11.53
CA GLY A 45 -16.54 10.15 11.06
C GLY A 45 -15.84 11.03 10.02
N ALA A 46 -14.67 10.63 9.52
CA ALA A 46 -13.86 11.37 8.55
C ALA A 46 -13.89 10.74 7.15
N ALA A 47 -15.06 10.26 6.72
CA ALA A 47 -15.22 9.48 5.48
C ALA A 47 -14.69 10.24 4.25
N GLN A 48 -13.90 9.54 3.43
CA GLN A 48 -13.33 10.04 2.18
C GLN A 48 -13.38 8.95 1.11
N PRO A 49 -13.55 9.31 -0.18
CA PRO A 49 -13.51 8.33 -1.26
C PRO A 49 -12.09 7.79 -1.47
N SER A 50 -11.98 6.59 -2.05
CA SER A 50 -10.71 5.88 -2.25
C SER A 50 -9.69 6.71 -3.04
N HIS A 51 -10.13 7.41 -4.09
CA HIS A 51 -9.24 8.19 -4.94
C HIS A 51 -8.64 9.40 -4.22
N VAL A 52 -9.37 10.01 -3.28
CA VAL A 52 -8.85 11.10 -2.43
C VAL A 52 -7.83 10.56 -1.45
N ILE A 53 -8.14 9.47 -0.74
CA ILE A 53 -7.21 8.86 0.21
C ILE A 53 -5.96 8.39 -0.53
N GLY A 54 -6.12 7.70 -1.66
CA GLY A 54 -5.02 7.16 -2.45
C GLY A 54 -4.10 8.24 -3.00
N ALA A 55 -4.65 9.36 -3.48
CA ALA A 55 -3.88 10.50 -3.96
C ALA A 55 -3.07 11.19 -2.86
N VAL A 56 -3.72 11.62 -1.76
CA VAL A 56 -3.02 12.40 -0.71
C VAL A 56 -2.02 11.57 0.08
N THR A 57 -2.24 10.25 0.18
CA THR A 57 -1.30 9.35 0.87
C THR A 57 -0.19 8.84 -0.07
N GLY A 58 -0.24 9.18 -1.35
CA GLY A 58 0.70 8.72 -2.37
C GLY A 58 0.51 7.29 -2.85
N ILE A 59 -0.41 6.51 -2.25
CA ILE A 59 -0.69 5.12 -2.63
C ILE A 59 -1.02 4.98 -4.12
N SER A 60 -1.78 5.93 -4.68
CA SER A 60 -2.21 5.91 -6.09
C SER A 60 -1.06 6.12 -7.09
N TYR A 61 0.08 6.63 -6.64
CA TYR A 61 1.21 6.96 -7.52
C TYR A 61 2.43 6.05 -7.31
N GLN A 62 2.46 5.27 -6.24
CA GLN A 62 3.64 4.53 -5.84
C GLN A 62 3.70 3.09 -6.36
N PRO A 63 4.88 2.60 -6.77
CA PRO A 63 5.17 1.18 -6.75
C PRO A 63 5.27 0.68 -5.29
N PRO A 64 4.99 -0.61 -5.02
CA PRO A 64 4.77 -1.12 -3.67
C PRO A 64 5.98 -1.21 -2.71
N GLN A 65 7.12 -0.58 -3.01
CA GLN A 65 8.27 -0.52 -2.11
C GLN A 65 8.71 0.92 -1.87
N ASP A 66 8.09 1.58 -0.91
CA ASP A 66 8.59 2.87 -0.46
C ASP A 66 8.81 2.91 1.05
N ALA A 67 10.08 3.07 1.44
CA ALA A 67 10.47 3.35 2.81
C ALA A 67 9.86 4.67 3.33
N GLU A 68 9.44 5.55 2.42
CA GLU A 68 8.80 6.83 2.70
C GLU A 68 7.28 6.74 2.83
N LEU A 69 6.64 5.61 2.46
CA LEU A 69 5.17 5.49 2.54
C LEU A 69 4.62 5.79 3.95
N PRO A 70 5.25 5.37 5.07
CA PRO A 70 4.75 5.77 6.38
C PRO A 70 4.69 7.30 6.57
N ALA A 71 5.68 8.05 6.09
CA ALA A 71 5.68 9.51 6.19
C ALA A 71 4.59 10.11 5.29
N LEU A 72 4.46 9.62 4.05
CA LEU A 72 3.43 10.06 3.11
C LEU A 72 2.01 9.72 3.58
N LEU A 73 1.83 8.57 4.25
CA LEU A 73 0.57 8.22 4.91
C LEU A 73 0.26 9.16 6.07
N GLU A 74 1.27 9.53 6.89
CA GLU A 74 1.07 10.47 7.99
C GLU A 74 0.69 11.86 7.49
N ASP A 75 1.42 12.38 6.50
CA ASP A 75 1.15 13.69 5.89
C ASP A 75 -0.20 13.71 5.15
N GLY A 76 -0.50 12.66 4.39
CA GLY A 76 -1.77 12.50 3.67
C GLY A 76 -2.97 12.41 4.62
N LEU A 77 -2.89 11.60 5.68
CA LEU A 77 -3.96 11.53 6.69
C LEU A 77 -4.11 12.85 7.43
N ALA A 78 -3.01 13.54 7.74
CA ALA A 78 -3.07 14.87 8.35
C ALA A 78 -3.76 15.89 7.44
N ALA A 79 -3.54 15.82 6.13
CA ALA A 79 -4.24 16.66 5.14
C ALA A 79 -5.76 16.43 5.15
N LEU A 80 -6.18 15.20 5.47
CA LEU A 80 -7.59 14.82 5.63
C LEU A 80 -8.17 15.22 7.00
N GLY A 81 -7.42 15.91 7.86
CA GLY A 81 -7.88 16.26 9.21
C GLY A 81 -7.79 15.10 10.20
N VAL A 82 -7.01 14.08 9.88
CA VAL A 82 -6.88 12.84 10.64
C VAL A 82 -5.51 12.77 11.29
N GLY A 83 -5.49 12.68 12.62
CA GLY A 83 -4.28 12.39 13.37
C GLY A 83 -3.98 10.90 13.33
N SER A 84 -2.86 10.52 12.74
CA SER A 84 -2.45 9.11 12.65
C SER A 84 -1.28 8.81 13.57
N ARG A 85 -1.09 7.52 13.84
CA ARG A 85 0.13 7.00 14.45
C ARG A 85 0.47 5.68 13.79
N ILE A 86 1.53 5.68 13.00
CA ILE A 86 2.00 4.50 12.29
C ILE A 86 3.12 3.83 13.10
N VAL A 87 2.95 2.54 13.37
CA VAL A 87 3.97 1.72 14.03
C VAL A 87 4.40 0.66 13.03
N ASN A 88 5.56 0.86 12.40
CA ASN A 88 6.19 -0.09 11.50
C ASN A 88 7.32 -0.83 12.25
N GLN A 89 6.98 -1.90 12.96
CA GLN A 89 7.93 -2.73 13.72
C GLN A 89 7.43 -4.17 13.77
N SER A 90 8.31 -5.13 13.50
CA SER A 90 8.04 -6.53 13.81
C SER A 90 8.04 -6.75 15.32
N PHE A 91 7.06 -7.50 15.82
CA PHE A 91 6.98 -7.91 17.24
C PHE A 91 7.29 -9.40 17.40
N PRO A 92 8.57 -9.83 17.32
CA PRO A 92 8.94 -11.24 17.33
C PRO A 92 8.74 -11.93 18.68
N ASN A 93 8.85 -11.20 19.80
CA ASN A 93 8.80 -11.82 21.13
C ASN A 93 7.44 -11.66 21.84
N ARG A 94 7.19 -12.53 22.85
CA ARG A 94 5.92 -12.59 23.58
C ARG A 94 5.58 -11.28 24.33
N LEU A 95 6.58 -10.59 24.87
CA LEU A 95 6.37 -9.35 25.62
C LEU A 95 5.95 -8.20 24.69
N GLN A 96 6.62 -8.08 23.55
CA GLN A 96 6.28 -7.11 22.50
C GLN A 96 4.86 -7.33 21.97
N ARG A 97 4.51 -8.58 21.63
CA ARG A 97 3.14 -8.95 21.21
C ARG A 97 2.11 -8.66 22.29
N PHE A 98 2.43 -8.89 23.57
CA PHE A 98 1.54 -8.53 24.67
C PHE A 98 1.32 -7.02 24.80
N ARG A 99 2.39 -6.20 24.76
CA ARG A 99 2.29 -4.74 24.80
C ARG A 99 1.49 -4.20 23.62
N TRP A 100 1.70 -4.79 22.44
CA TRP A 100 0.96 -4.47 21.24
C TRP A 100 -0.54 -4.73 21.40
N ARG A 101 -0.95 -5.93 21.84
CA ARG A 101 -2.36 -6.23 22.11
C ARG A 101 -3.00 -5.26 23.10
N ARG A 102 -2.32 -4.94 24.20
CA ARG A 102 -2.83 -3.96 25.18
C ARG A 102 -3.07 -2.61 24.54
N ARG A 103 -2.19 -2.19 23.63
CA ARG A 103 -2.34 -0.94 22.91
C ARG A 103 -3.51 -0.98 21.94
N VAL A 104 -3.63 -2.01 21.11
CA VAL A 104 -4.79 -2.19 20.22
C VAL A 104 -6.09 -2.16 21.03
N ARG A 105 -6.18 -2.87 22.16
CA ARG A 105 -7.36 -2.79 23.05
C ARG A 105 -7.62 -1.38 23.55
N SER A 106 -6.58 -0.63 23.89
CA SER A 106 -6.72 0.75 24.35
C SER A 106 -7.31 1.65 23.27
N GLU A 107 -6.91 1.48 22.01
CA GLU A 107 -7.49 2.23 20.88
C GLU A 107 -8.94 1.81 20.65
N LEU A 108 -9.21 0.50 20.58
CA LEU A 108 -10.56 -0.02 20.32
C LEU A 108 -11.57 0.33 21.43
N ARG A 109 -11.12 0.41 22.69
CA ARG A 109 -11.96 0.86 23.82
C ARG A 109 -12.23 2.36 23.81
N ALA A 110 -11.49 3.12 23.01
CA ALA A 110 -11.74 4.52 22.73
C ALA A 110 -12.47 4.70 21.38
N ASP A 111 -13.09 3.64 20.86
CA ASP A 111 -13.78 3.58 19.56
C ASP A 111 -12.89 3.97 18.37
N ARG A 112 -11.59 3.68 18.47
CA ARG A 112 -10.61 3.96 17.41
C ARG A 112 -10.22 2.66 16.72
N PRO A 113 -10.73 2.40 15.50
CA PRO A 113 -10.32 1.24 14.73
C PRO A 113 -8.85 1.29 14.36
N VAL A 114 -8.25 0.12 14.19
CA VAL A 114 -6.82 -0.04 13.89
C VAL A 114 -6.65 -0.86 12.63
N THR A 115 -6.03 -0.27 11.61
CA THR A 115 -5.57 -0.99 10.42
C THR A 115 -4.25 -1.70 10.77
N ALA A 116 -4.13 -2.98 10.46
CA ALA A 116 -2.96 -3.78 10.78
C ALA A 116 -2.52 -4.66 9.61
N TYR A 117 -1.22 -4.91 9.54
CA TYR A 117 -0.58 -5.82 8.60
C TYR A 117 0.07 -6.98 9.35
N GLY A 118 -0.15 -8.21 8.86
CA GLY A 118 0.46 -9.44 9.40
C GLY A 118 -0.30 -10.13 10.52
N VAL A 119 -1.63 -10.00 10.54
CA VAL A 119 -2.50 -10.45 11.62
C VAL A 119 -3.42 -11.62 11.21
N GLY A 120 -3.03 -12.85 11.50
CA GLY A 120 -3.80 -14.00 11.04
C GLY A 120 -3.16 -14.59 9.78
N VAL A 121 -3.09 -15.91 9.78
CA VAL A 121 -2.30 -16.67 8.81
C VAL A 121 -3.20 -16.97 7.62
N SER A 122 -3.05 -16.21 6.53
CA SER A 122 -3.52 -16.68 5.23
C SER A 122 -2.58 -17.79 4.75
N ALA A 123 -3.08 -18.75 3.98
CA ALA A 123 -2.22 -19.68 3.24
C ALA A 123 -1.30 -18.94 2.23
N PHE A 124 -1.60 -17.68 1.94
CA PHE A 124 -0.88 -16.82 1.01
C PHE A 124 0.06 -15.81 1.69
N GLY A 125 0.10 -15.76 3.03
CA GLY A 125 1.02 -14.88 3.78
C GLY A 125 0.36 -13.93 4.79
N PRO A 126 1.09 -12.88 5.21
CA PRO A 126 0.57 -11.78 6.04
C PRO A 126 -0.20 -10.77 5.18
N THR A 127 -1.43 -10.40 5.57
CA THR A 127 -2.29 -9.48 4.78
C THR A 127 -2.57 -8.14 5.48
N TRP A 128 -3.35 -7.22 4.89
CA TRP A 128 -3.89 -5.97 5.52
C TRP A 128 -5.35 -6.07 5.94
N GLY A 129 -5.70 -5.49 7.11
CA GLY A 129 -7.05 -5.59 7.67
C GLY A 129 -7.40 -4.59 8.74
N LEU A 130 -8.70 -4.33 8.89
CA LEU A 130 -9.23 -3.34 9.82
C LEU A 130 -9.82 -4.02 11.05
N ILE A 131 -9.31 -3.66 12.23
CA ILE A 131 -9.81 -4.14 13.52
C ILE A 131 -10.70 -3.05 14.10
N VAL A 132 -11.95 -3.41 14.39
CA VAL A 132 -13.03 -2.47 14.75
C VAL A 132 -13.67 -2.79 16.11
N GLY A 133 -13.13 -3.76 16.85
CA GLY A 133 -13.60 -4.07 18.20
C GLY A 133 -12.87 -5.22 18.86
N CYS A 134 -13.12 -5.43 20.14
CA CYS A 134 -12.57 -6.54 20.91
C CYS A 134 -13.58 -7.11 21.89
N ASP A 135 -13.56 -8.43 22.09
CA ASP A 135 -14.35 -9.14 23.09
C ASP A 135 -13.41 -9.86 24.06
N ASP A 136 -13.46 -9.46 25.33
CA ASP A 136 -12.63 -10.02 26.41
C ASP A 136 -13.05 -11.46 26.76
N GLY A 137 -14.35 -11.76 26.72
CA GLY A 137 -14.88 -13.09 27.04
C GLY A 137 -14.54 -14.12 25.95
N ARG A 138 -14.63 -13.72 24.68
CA ARG A 138 -14.25 -14.55 23.52
C ARG A 138 -12.74 -14.60 23.28
N ARG A 139 -11.99 -13.64 23.83
CA ARG A 139 -10.56 -13.42 23.51
C ARG A 139 -10.34 -13.29 22.01
N ALA A 140 -11.17 -12.47 21.37
CA ALA A 140 -11.18 -12.28 19.93
C ALA A 140 -11.34 -10.80 19.56
N TRP A 141 -10.90 -10.47 18.35
CA TRP A 141 -11.02 -9.16 17.73
C TRP A 141 -12.13 -9.16 16.70
N ARG A 142 -12.94 -8.11 16.67
CA ARG A 142 -13.87 -7.88 15.57
C ARG A 142 -13.10 -7.21 14.43
N ARG A 143 -13.19 -7.76 13.23
CA ARG A 143 -12.60 -7.20 12.01
C ARG A 143 -13.68 -6.76 11.05
N ASP A 144 -13.31 -5.79 10.23
CA ASP A 144 -14.05 -5.35 9.05
C ASP A 144 -13.10 -5.42 7.84
N GLY A 145 -13.54 -5.99 6.72
CA GLY A 145 -12.62 -6.35 5.63
C GLY A 145 -11.62 -7.48 5.98
N PRO A 146 -10.57 -7.69 5.16
CA PRO A 146 -9.78 -8.92 5.20
C PRO A 146 -8.73 -8.98 6.34
N MET A 147 -8.66 -10.10 7.04
CA MET A 147 -7.54 -10.70 7.81
C MET A 147 -8.04 -12.15 7.96
N THR A 148 -7.76 -13.00 6.98
CA THR A 148 -8.55 -14.21 6.61
C THR A 148 -8.63 -15.28 7.70
N GLU A 149 -9.65 -16.15 7.89
CA GLU A 149 -10.60 -16.82 6.96
C GLU A 149 -12.05 -16.28 6.88
N GLN A 150 -12.64 -16.51 5.70
CA GLN A 150 -13.83 -15.95 5.04
C GLN A 150 -15.20 -16.06 5.74
N VAL A 151 -15.28 -16.58 6.97
CA VAL A 151 -16.58 -16.96 7.56
C VAL A 151 -16.89 -16.24 8.87
N SER A 152 -15.87 -15.79 9.61
CA SER A 152 -16.05 -15.16 10.93
C SER A 152 -15.60 -13.69 10.92
N PRO A 153 -16.45 -12.74 11.37
CA PRO A 153 -16.03 -11.37 11.64
C PRO A 153 -15.16 -11.26 12.89
N TRP A 154 -14.91 -12.39 13.58
CA TRP A 154 -14.08 -12.48 14.78
C TRP A 154 -12.79 -13.24 14.50
N LEU A 155 -11.66 -12.59 14.75
CA LEU A 155 -10.31 -13.13 14.68
C LEU A 155 -9.81 -13.50 16.07
N GLN A 156 -9.30 -14.72 16.25
CA GLN A 156 -8.85 -15.18 17.57
C GLN A 156 -7.54 -14.49 17.98
N GLU A 157 -7.42 -14.06 19.24
CA GLU A 157 -6.17 -13.47 19.76
C GLU A 157 -4.97 -14.43 19.72
N ALA A 158 -5.23 -15.73 19.63
CA ALA A 158 -4.20 -16.76 19.52
C ALA A 158 -3.36 -16.59 18.25
N GLU A 159 -3.99 -16.18 17.15
CA GLU A 159 -3.35 -16.03 15.84
C GLU A 159 -2.30 -14.90 15.83
N PHE A 160 -2.56 -13.83 16.58
CA PHE A 160 -1.58 -12.77 16.87
C PHE A 160 -0.34 -13.26 17.63
N ASN A 161 -0.40 -14.38 18.35
CA ASN A 161 0.78 -14.92 19.04
C ASN A 161 1.61 -15.82 18.11
N ALA A 162 1.02 -16.28 17.00
CA ALA A 162 1.68 -17.13 16.03
C ALA A 162 2.36 -16.30 14.92
N ALA A 163 1.70 -15.23 14.45
CA ALA A 163 2.24 -14.33 13.43
C ALA A 163 2.85 -13.05 14.03
N PRO A 164 3.94 -12.50 13.47
CA PRO A 164 4.39 -11.16 13.83
C PRO A 164 3.41 -10.12 13.27
N VAL A 165 2.93 -9.21 14.12
CA VAL A 165 2.35 -7.97 13.59
C VAL A 165 3.50 -7.13 13.06
N LEU A 166 3.32 -6.57 11.88
CA LEU A 166 4.38 -5.94 11.12
C LEU A 166 4.15 -4.43 11.01
N ILE A 167 2.91 -4.02 10.72
CA ILE A 167 2.51 -2.60 10.66
C ILE A 167 1.18 -2.41 11.36
N ALA A 168 1.00 -1.25 11.98
CA ALA A 168 -0.30 -0.82 12.44
C ALA A 168 -0.49 0.69 12.38
N ILE A 169 -1.71 1.09 12.00
CA ILE A 169 -2.13 2.46 11.79
C ILE A 169 -3.35 2.70 12.67
N ALA A 170 -3.17 3.54 13.69
CA ALA A 170 -4.28 4.08 14.45
C ALA A 170 -4.58 5.49 13.94
N ALA A 171 -5.85 5.79 13.70
CA ALA A 171 -6.32 7.06 13.19
C ALA A 171 -7.37 7.65 14.14
N ARG A 172 -7.41 8.98 14.24
CA ARG A 172 -8.45 9.72 14.96
C ARG A 172 -8.79 10.99 14.20
N GLU A 173 -10.04 11.40 14.25
CA GLU A 173 -10.44 12.71 13.76
C GLU A 173 -9.78 13.80 14.63
N VAL A 174 -9.23 14.83 14.00
CA VAL A 174 -8.55 15.95 14.67
C VAL A 174 -9.19 17.29 14.30
N GLY A 175 -9.67 17.44 13.06
CA GLY A 175 -10.28 18.68 12.63
C GLY A 175 -10.78 18.63 11.19
N PRO A 176 -11.33 19.75 10.71
CA PRO A 176 -11.90 19.82 9.38
C PRO A 176 -10.83 19.70 8.30
N THR A 177 -11.21 19.06 7.19
CA THR A 177 -10.40 18.94 5.99
C THR A 177 -10.49 20.21 5.14
N ALA A 178 -9.35 20.72 4.66
CA ALA A 178 -9.30 21.86 3.73
C ALA A 178 -9.00 21.38 2.30
N ARG A 179 -9.82 21.76 1.33
CA ARG A 179 -9.72 21.30 -0.06
C ARG A 179 -8.39 21.69 -0.70
N GLU A 180 -7.93 22.92 -0.46
CA GLU A 180 -6.66 23.43 -0.96
C GLU A 180 -5.47 22.63 -0.40
N ARG A 181 -5.60 22.16 0.86
CA ARG A 181 -4.56 21.34 1.50
C ARG A 181 -4.53 19.92 0.92
N ILE A 182 -5.69 19.33 0.60
CA ILE A 182 -5.78 18.04 -0.12
C ILE A 182 -5.02 18.15 -1.45
N GLU A 183 -5.35 19.16 -2.25
CA GLU A 183 -4.77 19.34 -3.58
C GLU A 183 -3.25 19.57 -3.50
N GLN A 184 -2.79 20.42 -2.59
CA GLN A 184 -1.36 20.68 -2.39
C GLN A 184 -0.59 19.42 -1.99
N ILE A 185 -1.12 18.59 -1.08
CA ILE A 185 -0.45 17.38 -0.63
C ILE A 185 -0.47 16.29 -1.71
N ALA A 186 -1.58 16.16 -2.44
CA ALA A 186 -1.65 15.25 -3.59
C ALA A 186 -0.67 15.65 -4.70
N ALA A 187 -0.51 16.94 -4.98
CA ALA A 187 0.49 17.46 -5.91
C ALA A 187 1.92 17.08 -5.48
N GLN A 188 2.27 17.31 -4.22
CA GLN A 188 3.59 16.93 -3.68
C GLN A 188 3.83 15.42 -3.75
N ALA A 189 2.81 14.62 -3.43
CA ALA A 189 2.90 13.16 -3.53
C ALA A 189 3.08 12.70 -4.99
N PHE A 190 2.40 13.37 -5.93
CA PHE A 190 2.54 13.12 -7.36
C PHE A 190 3.95 13.47 -7.85
N ASP A 191 4.42 14.68 -7.58
CA ASP A 191 5.76 15.15 -7.98
C ASP A 191 6.87 14.23 -7.47
N HIS A 192 6.83 13.85 -6.19
CA HIS A 192 7.80 12.92 -5.61
C HIS A 192 7.72 11.52 -6.21
N SER A 193 6.60 11.15 -6.85
CA SER A 193 6.41 9.83 -7.45
C SER A 193 6.90 9.73 -8.90
N LEU A 194 7.06 10.84 -9.63
CA LEU A 194 7.35 10.83 -11.07
C LEU A 194 8.66 10.09 -11.39
N ASP A 195 9.77 10.49 -10.77
CA ASP A 195 11.09 9.83 -10.93
C ASP A 195 11.06 8.33 -10.57
N ARG A 196 10.13 7.93 -9.69
CA ARG A 196 9.97 6.53 -9.28
C ARG A 196 9.12 5.76 -10.28
N ALA A 197 8.03 6.35 -10.75
CA ALA A 197 7.19 5.79 -11.78
C ALA A 197 7.99 5.57 -13.07
N GLU A 198 8.82 6.55 -13.47
CA GLU A 198 9.71 6.41 -14.62
C GLU A 198 10.67 5.22 -14.46
N ARG A 199 11.35 5.11 -13.31
CA ARG A 199 12.24 3.98 -13.03
C ARG A 199 11.53 2.62 -13.05
N ASP A 200 10.34 2.51 -12.45
CA ASP A 200 9.55 1.27 -12.48
C ASP A 200 9.14 0.90 -13.92
N LEU A 201 8.81 1.88 -14.77
CA LEU A 201 8.55 1.63 -16.19
C LEU A 201 9.80 1.15 -16.94
N VAL A 202 10.96 1.77 -16.68
CA VAL A 202 12.24 1.35 -17.29
C VAL A 202 12.61 -0.08 -16.88
N GLU A 203 12.52 -0.42 -15.60
CA GLU A 203 12.79 -1.79 -15.11
C GLU A 203 11.85 -2.82 -15.74
N ARG A 204 10.57 -2.48 -15.95
CA ARG A 204 9.61 -3.34 -16.65
C ARG A 204 9.93 -3.50 -18.13
N LEU A 205 10.33 -2.43 -18.80
CA LEU A 205 10.79 -2.46 -20.19
C LEU A 205 12.00 -3.38 -20.32
N GLU A 206 12.97 -3.30 -19.40
CA GLU A 206 14.13 -4.18 -19.37
C GLU A 206 13.73 -5.65 -19.17
N LEU A 207 12.84 -5.94 -18.22
CA LEU A 207 12.33 -7.30 -17.98
C LEU A 207 11.66 -7.88 -19.23
N LEU A 208 10.77 -7.12 -19.88
CA LEU A 208 10.07 -7.56 -21.09
C LEU A 208 11.00 -7.78 -22.29
N ASN A 209 12.09 -7.02 -22.38
CA ASN A 209 13.11 -7.17 -23.40
C ASN A 209 14.14 -8.27 -23.10
N SER A 210 14.19 -8.78 -21.87
CA SER A 210 15.12 -9.83 -21.45
C SER A 210 14.64 -11.24 -21.84
N ASP A 211 15.52 -12.23 -21.81
CA ASP A 211 15.13 -13.65 -21.99
C ASP A 211 14.63 -14.31 -20.70
N ILE A 212 14.43 -13.55 -19.62
CA ILE A 212 13.98 -14.08 -18.33
C ILE A 212 12.54 -14.59 -18.47
N GLU A 213 12.28 -15.79 -17.96
CA GLU A 213 10.93 -16.34 -17.89
C GLU A 213 10.10 -15.60 -16.84
N ILE A 214 8.93 -15.12 -17.24
CA ILE A 214 8.01 -14.38 -16.39
C ILE A 214 6.89 -15.32 -15.94
N GLU A 215 6.65 -15.36 -14.63
CA GLU A 215 5.54 -16.12 -14.05
C GLU A 215 4.21 -15.38 -14.36
N PRO A 216 3.29 -16.00 -15.13
CA PRO A 216 2.12 -15.27 -15.66
C PRO A 216 1.16 -14.72 -14.61
N GLN A 217 0.87 -15.49 -13.56
CA GLN A 217 -0.15 -15.09 -12.59
C GLN A 217 0.33 -13.87 -11.81
N ARG A 218 1.51 -13.93 -11.21
CA ARG A 218 2.15 -12.82 -10.50
C ARG A 218 2.30 -11.59 -11.40
N TYR A 219 2.75 -11.77 -12.64
CA TYR A 219 2.92 -10.63 -13.53
C TYR A 219 1.60 -9.94 -13.87
N SER A 220 0.55 -10.72 -14.18
CA SER A 220 -0.78 -10.14 -14.42
C SER A 220 -1.30 -9.35 -13.22
N HIS A 221 -1.12 -9.86 -12.01
CA HIS A 221 -1.49 -9.13 -10.79
C HIS A 221 -0.77 -7.79 -10.65
N GLU A 222 0.56 -7.80 -10.81
CA GLU A 222 1.39 -6.59 -10.69
C GLU A 222 0.96 -5.52 -11.71
N VAL A 223 0.67 -5.94 -12.94
CA VAL A 223 0.21 -5.05 -14.00
C VAL A 223 -1.20 -4.49 -13.75
N GLN A 224 -2.14 -5.34 -13.31
CA GLN A 224 -3.50 -4.88 -12.98
C GLN A 224 -3.49 -3.90 -11.81
N ALA A 225 -2.66 -4.14 -10.79
CA ALA A 225 -2.49 -3.25 -9.65
C ALA A 225 -1.97 -1.87 -10.07
N LEU A 226 -0.95 -1.85 -10.92
CA LEU A 226 -0.39 -0.62 -11.45
C LEU A 226 -1.43 0.19 -12.23
N ALA A 227 -2.20 -0.47 -13.12
CA ALA A 227 -3.28 0.20 -13.87
C ALA A 227 -4.40 0.74 -12.95
N ALA A 228 -4.77 0.00 -11.91
CA ALA A 228 -5.78 0.44 -10.95
C ALA A 228 -5.32 1.68 -10.15
N ASN A 229 -4.07 1.70 -9.67
CA ASN A 229 -3.49 2.83 -8.96
C ASN A 229 -3.54 4.12 -9.79
N TRP A 230 -3.09 4.05 -11.04
CA TRP A 230 -3.14 5.19 -11.96
C TRP A 230 -4.57 5.57 -12.37
N GLY A 231 -5.50 4.61 -12.40
CA GLY A 231 -6.93 4.90 -12.57
C GLY A 231 -7.54 5.72 -11.42
N GLU A 232 -7.18 5.40 -10.17
CA GLU A 232 -7.57 6.19 -8.99
C GLU A 232 -6.94 7.59 -9.04
N ALA A 233 -5.65 7.69 -9.39
CA ALA A 233 -4.94 8.96 -9.60
C ALA A 233 -5.65 9.85 -10.64
N ALA A 234 -6.00 9.30 -11.80
CA ALA A 234 -6.70 10.02 -12.86
C ALA A 234 -8.11 10.44 -12.43
N THR A 235 -8.78 9.65 -11.58
CA THR A 235 -10.08 10.01 -11.00
C THR A 235 -9.95 11.18 -10.04
N PHE A 236 -8.94 11.17 -9.17
CA PHE A 236 -8.64 12.29 -8.29
C PHE A 236 -8.40 13.59 -9.06
N TRP A 237 -7.48 13.60 -10.03
CA TRP A 237 -7.14 14.82 -10.76
C TRP A 237 -8.25 15.33 -11.70
N ARG A 238 -9.26 14.50 -11.98
CA ARG A 238 -10.49 14.95 -12.65
C ARG A 238 -11.38 15.79 -11.72
N GLU A 239 -11.37 15.49 -10.42
CA GLU A 239 -12.16 16.18 -9.41
C GLU A 239 -11.42 17.35 -8.75
N PHE A 240 -10.09 17.33 -8.77
CA PHE A 240 -9.18 18.35 -8.27
C PHE A 240 -8.27 18.82 -9.42
N PRO A 241 -8.79 19.57 -10.40
CA PRO A 241 -8.04 19.87 -11.62
C PRO A 241 -6.85 20.79 -11.35
N HIS A 242 -5.66 20.26 -11.54
CA HIS A 242 -4.39 21.01 -11.60
C HIS A 242 -3.89 20.99 -13.05
N GLU A 243 -3.45 22.15 -13.57
CA GLU A 243 -3.12 22.33 -14.99
C GLU A 243 -2.05 21.33 -15.46
N ASP A 244 -1.04 21.10 -14.62
CA ASP A 244 0.08 20.22 -14.95
C ASP A 244 -0.24 18.72 -14.79
N PHE A 245 -0.90 18.31 -13.68
CA PHE A 245 -0.99 16.88 -13.32
C PHE A 245 -2.18 16.15 -13.92
N GLY A 246 -3.30 16.84 -14.14
CA GLY A 246 -4.54 16.23 -14.64
C GLY A 246 -4.38 15.53 -15.98
N PRO A 247 -3.84 16.22 -17.01
CA PRO A 247 -3.60 15.60 -18.31
C PRO A 247 -2.61 14.42 -18.23
N ILE A 248 -1.52 14.56 -17.48
CA ILE A 248 -0.47 13.54 -17.32
C ILE A 248 -1.07 12.26 -16.70
N ALA A 249 -1.77 12.39 -15.56
CA ALA A 249 -2.36 11.26 -14.87
C ALA A 249 -3.39 10.51 -15.73
N GLN A 250 -4.19 11.23 -16.53
CA GLN A 250 -5.17 10.63 -17.43
C GLN A 250 -4.50 9.85 -18.57
N LEU A 251 -3.49 10.44 -19.22
CA LEU A 251 -2.77 9.79 -20.32
C LEU A 251 -2.06 8.51 -19.86
N ILE A 252 -1.39 8.58 -18.69
CA ILE A 252 -0.74 7.41 -18.09
C ILE A 252 -1.76 6.33 -17.72
N ALA A 253 -2.88 6.70 -17.10
CA ALA A 253 -3.92 5.73 -16.75
C ALA A 253 -4.46 5.00 -17.99
N VAL A 254 -4.65 5.71 -19.11
CA VAL A 254 -5.07 5.10 -20.38
C VAL A 254 -3.99 4.17 -20.95
N ALA A 255 -2.72 4.57 -20.94
CA ALA A 255 -1.62 3.72 -21.38
C ALA A 255 -1.50 2.44 -20.54
N LEU A 256 -1.54 2.56 -19.21
CA LEU A 256 -1.42 1.42 -18.29
C LEU A 256 -2.65 0.52 -18.31
N SER A 257 -3.85 1.07 -18.56
CA SER A 257 -5.06 0.27 -18.79
C SER A 257 -4.97 -0.55 -20.07
N ARG A 258 -4.47 0.03 -21.18
CA ARG A 258 -4.21 -0.73 -22.42
C ARG A 258 -3.18 -1.83 -22.18
N TYR A 259 -2.09 -1.49 -21.50
CA TYR A 259 -1.04 -2.44 -21.13
C TYR A 259 -1.60 -3.61 -20.29
N SER A 260 -2.47 -3.34 -19.31
CA SER A 260 -3.02 -4.39 -18.44
C SER A 260 -3.93 -5.38 -19.16
N THR A 261 -4.58 -4.98 -20.25
CA THR A 261 -5.42 -5.88 -21.04
C THR A 261 -4.64 -7.03 -21.69
N LEU A 262 -3.32 -6.87 -21.87
CA LEU A 262 -2.43 -7.93 -22.37
C LEU A 262 -2.16 -9.03 -21.31
N PHE A 263 -2.38 -8.71 -20.03
CA PHE A 263 -2.11 -9.58 -18.89
C PHE A 263 -3.35 -9.66 -17.99
N PRO A 264 -4.42 -10.35 -18.44
CA PRO A 264 -5.66 -10.45 -17.68
C PRO A 264 -5.50 -11.35 -16.45
N TYR A 265 -6.01 -10.89 -15.32
CA TYR A 265 -6.11 -11.68 -14.09
C TYR A 265 -7.42 -12.52 -14.09
N PRO A 266 -7.44 -13.79 -13.60
CA PRO A 266 -6.35 -14.59 -13.04
C PRO A 266 -5.56 -15.41 -14.07
N MET A 267 -5.93 -15.34 -15.34
CA MET A 267 -5.42 -16.23 -16.38
C MET A 267 -3.95 -15.95 -16.76
N GLY A 268 -3.38 -14.81 -16.39
CA GLY A 268 -1.96 -14.50 -16.53
C GLY A 268 -1.53 -13.97 -17.91
N GLY A 269 -2.38 -14.09 -18.93
CA GLY A 269 -1.98 -13.85 -20.32
C GLY A 269 -0.86 -14.80 -20.78
N GLN A 270 -0.08 -14.39 -21.77
CA GLN A 270 1.13 -15.11 -22.20
C GLN A 270 2.34 -14.18 -22.18
N PRO A 271 2.89 -13.82 -20.99
CA PRO A 271 3.99 -12.87 -20.91
C PRO A 271 5.28 -13.38 -21.53
N ASN A 272 5.42 -14.68 -21.78
CA ASN A 272 6.58 -15.26 -22.47
C ASN A 272 6.40 -15.34 -23.99
N ASN A 273 5.25 -14.91 -24.53
CA ASN A 273 5.02 -14.82 -25.97
C ASN A 273 5.74 -13.57 -26.53
N PRO A 274 6.63 -13.71 -27.54
CA PRO A 274 7.37 -12.57 -28.10
C PRO A 274 6.47 -11.46 -28.67
N GLY A 275 5.33 -11.81 -29.26
CA GLY A 275 4.36 -10.84 -29.78
C GLY A 275 3.69 -10.02 -28.67
N VAL A 276 3.34 -10.67 -27.56
CA VAL A 276 2.77 -9.99 -26.38
C VAL A 276 3.80 -9.07 -25.74
N ARG A 277 5.06 -9.53 -25.59
CA ARG A 277 6.17 -8.71 -25.08
C ARG A 277 6.42 -7.48 -25.94
N SER A 278 6.47 -7.64 -27.26
CA SER A 278 6.68 -6.53 -28.19
C SER A 278 5.55 -5.49 -28.11
N ALA A 279 4.28 -5.92 -28.04
CA ALA A 279 3.15 -5.02 -27.87
C ALA A 279 3.19 -4.29 -26.52
N ALA A 280 3.51 -5.02 -25.44
CA ALA A 280 3.67 -4.47 -24.10
C ALA A 280 4.76 -3.39 -24.03
N VAL A 281 5.93 -3.66 -24.60
CA VAL A 281 7.06 -2.71 -24.67
C VAL A 281 6.65 -1.43 -25.40
N HIS A 282 5.94 -1.53 -26.52
CA HIS A 282 5.48 -0.36 -27.26
C HIS A 282 4.54 0.53 -26.43
N ILE A 283 3.58 -0.06 -25.71
CA ILE A 283 2.66 0.70 -24.85
C ILE A 283 3.39 1.34 -23.67
N LEU A 284 4.36 0.63 -23.06
CA LEU A 284 5.12 1.18 -21.93
C LEU A 284 6.07 2.30 -22.35
N HIS A 285 6.60 2.28 -23.57
CA HIS A 285 7.35 3.42 -24.12
C HIS A 285 6.48 4.67 -24.24
N GLU A 286 5.24 4.54 -24.72
CA GLU A 286 4.28 5.66 -24.75
C GLU A 286 4.05 6.24 -23.35
N ALA A 287 3.87 5.38 -22.33
CA ALA A 287 3.72 5.82 -20.94
C ALA A 287 4.96 6.53 -20.39
N ALA A 288 6.16 6.03 -20.72
CA ALA A 288 7.42 6.64 -20.29
C ALA A 288 7.65 8.01 -20.96
N GLU A 289 7.31 8.14 -22.24
CA GLU A 289 7.37 9.43 -22.96
C GLU A 289 6.41 10.47 -22.37
N ILE A 290 5.20 10.05 -21.95
CA ILE A 290 4.24 10.93 -21.28
C ILE A 290 4.79 11.45 -19.95
N LEU A 291 5.40 10.58 -19.13
CA LEU A 291 6.02 10.98 -17.87
C LEU A 291 7.19 11.93 -18.11
N ALA A 292 8.09 11.61 -19.05
CA ALA A 292 9.26 12.42 -19.37
C ALA A 292 8.89 13.82 -19.92
N ALA A 293 7.79 13.94 -20.66
CA ALA A 293 7.30 15.22 -21.17
C ALA A 293 6.59 16.09 -20.11
N GLY A 294 6.24 15.50 -18.96
CA GLY A 294 5.68 16.19 -17.80
C GLY A 294 6.71 16.85 -16.89
N HIS A 295 8.00 16.69 -17.18
CA HIS A 295 9.15 17.27 -16.45
C HIS A 295 9.70 18.53 -17.12
#